data_AF-A0A6P0Q4D0-F1
#
_entry.id   AF-A0A6P0Q4D0-F1
#
_cell.length_a   1.000
_cell.length_b   1.000
_cell.length_c   1.000
_cell.angle_alpha   90.00
_cell.angle_beta   90.00
_cell.angle_gamma   90.00
#
_symmetry.space_group_name_H-M   'P 1'
#
loop_
_entity.id
_entity.type
_entity.pdbx_description
1 polymer ?
#
loop_
_entity_poly.entity_id
_entity_poly.type
_entity_poly.pdbx_seq_one_letter_code
_entity_poly.pdbx_strand_id
1 'polypeptide(L)' 'KRSGSGLGLYLSKRILEAHQGTIKVKSELGKGTLFTVTLPNHP' A
#
# COMPACT_ATOMS: atom_id res chain seq x y z
N LYS A 1 -8.68 6.88 22.79
CA LYS A 1 -8.37 6.24 21.49
C LYS A 1 -7.22 7.01 20.86
N ARG A 2 -6.05 6.40 20.61
CA ARG A 2 -5.03 7.02 19.75
C ARG A 2 -5.49 6.80 18.31
N SER A 3 -5.96 7.85 17.65
CA SER A 3 -6.17 7.78 16.20
C SER A 3 -4.82 7.50 15.54
N GLY A 4 -4.79 6.56 14.60
CA GLY A 4 -3.63 6.41 13.74
C GLY A 4 -3.39 7.71 12.98
N SER A 5 -2.14 8.12 12.84
CA SER A 5 -1.76 9.37 12.16
C SER A 5 -2.04 9.37 10.65
N GLY A 6 -2.58 8.27 10.09
CA GLY A 6 -2.79 8.11 8.65
C GLY A 6 -1.49 7.92 7.84
N LEU A 7 -0.32 7.92 8.50
CA LEU A 7 0.97 7.94 7.82
C LEU A 7 1.39 6.59 7.21
N GLY A 8 0.78 5.48 7.65
CA GLY A 8 1.19 4.13 7.23
C GLY A 8 1.15 3.92 5.72
N LEU A 9 0.00 4.17 5.09
CA LEU A 9 -0.15 3.97 3.64
C LEU A 9 0.69 4.95 2.82
N TYR A 10 0.84 6.19 3.30
CA TYR A 10 1.72 7.17 2.69
C TYR A 10 3.17 6.66 2.68
N LEU A 11 3.66 6.17 3.82
CA LEU A 11 5.01 5.63 3.92
C LEU A 11 5.18 4.37 3.05
N SER A 12 4.21 3.45 3.05
CA SER A 12 4.25 2.27 2.17
C SER A 12 4.35 2.64 0.70
N LYS A 13 3.58 3.65 0.24
CA LYS A 13 3.66 4.14 -1.14
C LYS A 13 5.05 4.70 -1.45
N ARG A 14 5.62 5.52 -0.56
CA ARG A 14 6.96 6.09 -0.71
C ARG A 14 8.05 5.02 -0.79
N ILE A 15 7.96 3.98 0.05
CA ILE A 15 8.90 2.85 0.02
C ILE A 15 8.82 2.14 -1.33
N LEU A 16 7.61 1.87 -1.82
CA LEU A 16 7.43 1.18 -3.10
C LEU A 16 7.93 1.99 -4.29
N GLU A 17 7.63 3.29 -4.34
CA GLU A 17 8.16 4.18 -5.38
C GLU A 17 9.69 4.18 -5.42
N ALA A 18 10.35 4.19 -4.25
CA ALA A 18 11.80 4.12 -4.15
C ALA A 18 12.39 2.79 -4.68
N HIS A 19 11.62 1.71 -4.63
CA HIS A 19 11.98 0.39 -5.16
C HIS A 19 11.39 0.13 -6.55
N GLN A 20 10.95 1.18 -7.27
CA GLN A 20 10.30 1.06 -8.59
C GLN A 20 9.08 0.13 -8.59
N GLY A 21 8.48 -0.07 -7.41
CA GLY A 21 7.28 -0.86 -7.18
C GLY A 21 6.00 -0.03 -7.25
N THR A 22 4.88 -0.72 -7.14
CA THR A 22 3.55 -0.11 -7.15
C THR A 22 2.63 -0.69 -6.08
N ILE A 23 1.63 0.08 -5.66
CA ILE A 23 0.54 -0.36 -4.78
C ILE A 23 -0.81 -0.08 -5.42
N LYS A 24 -1.71 -1.06 -5.40
CA LYS A 24 -3.11 -0.94 -5.86
C LYS A 24 -4.04 -1.29 -4.71
N VAL A 25 -5.18 -0.61 -4.63
CA VAL A 25 -6.20 -0.83 -3.61
C VAL A 25 -7.52 -1.17 -4.30
N LYS A 26 -8.15 -2.25 -3.86
CA LYS A 26 -9.52 -2.60 -4.21
C LYS A 26 -10.29 -2.78 -2.91
N SER A 27 -11.37 -2.03 -2.74
CA SER A 27 -12.22 -2.12 -1.54
C SER A 27 -13.66 -2.24 -1.97
N GLU A 28 -14.39 -3.10 -1.29
CA GLU A 28 -15.83 -3.24 -1.46
C GLU A 28 -16.49 -3.31 -0.08
N LEU A 29 -17.52 -2.49 0.12
CA LEU A 29 -18.27 -2.44 1.38
C LEU A 29 -18.82 -3.82 1.72
N GLY A 30 -18.62 -4.28 2.95
CA GLY A 30 -19.06 -5.60 3.39
C GLY A 30 -18.21 -6.78 2.90
N LYS A 31 -17.27 -6.59 1.96
CA LYS A 31 -16.32 -7.63 1.52
C LYS A 31 -14.88 -7.38 1.97
N GLY A 32 -14.59 -6.17 2.45
CA GLY A 32 -13.28 -5.79 2.96
C GLY A 32 -12.42 -5.08 1.92
N THR A 33 -11.11 -5.03 2.19
CA THR A 33 -10.16 -4.28 1.37
C THR A 33 -8.95 -5.16 1.04
N LEU A 34 -8.56 -5.16 -0.23
CA LEU A 34 -7.38 -5.82 -0.76
C LEU A 34 -6.35 -4.77 -1.18
N PHE A 35 -5.14 -4.90 -0.66
CA PHE A 35 -3.97 -4.15 -1.08
C PHE A 35 -3.07 -5.10 -1.88
N THR A 36 -2.69 -4.70 -3.10
CA THR A 36 -1.77 -5.45 -3.94
C THR A 36 -0.50 -4.65 -4.12
N VAL A 37 0.64 -5.26 -3.78
CA VAL A 37 1.97 -4.68 -3.91
C VAL A 37 2.72 -5.41 -5.02
N THR A 38 3.46 -4.67 -5.85
CA THR A 38 4.29 -5.24 -6.91
C THR A 38 5.67 -4.60 -6.85
N LEU A 39 6.71 -5.41 -6.91
CA LEU A 39 8.10 -4.99 -6.98
C LEU A 39 8.73 -5.58 -8.25
N PRO A 40 9.65 -4.86 -8.93
CA PRO A 40 10.45 -5.45 -9.98
C PRO A 40 11.30 -6.60 -9.41
N ASN A 41 11.39 -7.69 -10.16
CA ASN A 41 12.37 -8.73 -9.88
C ASN A 41 13.62 -8.42 -10.70
N HIS A 42 14.70 -7.99 -10.05
CA HIS A 42 15.99 -7.87 -10.71
C HIS A 42 16.66 -9.26 -10.75
N PRO A 43 17.24 -9.68 -11.88
CA PRO A 43 18.10 -10.87 -11.93
C PRO A 43 19.40 -10.65 -11.14
#